data_AF-A0A2N7YNK9-F1
#
_entry.id   AF-A0A2N7YNK9-F1
#
_cell.length_a   1.000
_cell.length_b   1.000
_cell.length_c   1.000
_cell.angle_alpha   90.00
_cell.angle_beta   90.00
_cell.angle_gamma   90.00
#
_symmetry.space_group_name_H-M   'P 1'
#
loop_
_entity.id
_entity.type
_entity.pdbx_description
1 polymer ?
#
loop_
_entity_poly.entity_id
_entity_poly.type
_entity_poly.pdbx_seq_one_letter_code
_entity_poly.pdbx_strand_id
1 'polypeptide(L)'
;MPLQTRNVFVDTEFFVKAGLDFSSKTLESFKEVCGDGELNHITSTIVVREVKRKIGEHIGDAINGVNAFRRKAKILTNSNDDVIKNLFVPFDQKEIEKHAIQVFDDFLDDSNTTVVDLSKVDGNEIVEMYFDQMPPFQGGKKKNEFPDAFTLLAVRGALKGREEIYVVSEDKDLITFCENNPRFIQIDSLSKLLDLYNAHDEDRSKFIKDYIEEHEEEIKQTIKSLIEDADAYNSSTWEDAEVDEFSILGVADFDPSIIHIDDESCQIVCDVEVNYRVSVTGPDYANGRYDREDDVIYTFEDTTQIEDGKLEFTVEIDLSYEVDDGEFTIQDMDISVQGLSGGIEFSVEETPYEDYR
;
A
#
# COMPACT_ATOMS: atom_id res chain seq x y z
N MET A 1 -15.26 -10.72 16.86
CA MET A 1 -15.43 -10.16 18.23
C MET A 1 -16.13 -8.82 18.08
N PRO A 2 -16.94 -8.35 19.05
CA PRO A 2 -17.52 -7.00 18.94
C PRO A 2 -16.41 -5.93 19.02
N LEU A 3 -16.64 -4.80 18.35
CA LEU A 3 -15.79 -3.61 18.47
C LEU A 3 -15.63 -3.19 19.95
N GLN A 4 -14.39 -2.97 20.39
CA GLN A 4 -14.10 -2.51 21.76
C GLN A 4 -14.32 -0.99 21.89
N THR A 5 -14.04 -0.25 20.83
CA THR A 5 -14.22 1.20 20.74
C THR A 5 -14.61 1.59 19.32
N ARG A 6 -15.10 2.82 19.16
CA ARG A 6 -15.37 3.43 17.85
C ARG A 6 -14.31 4.45 17.45
N ASN A 7 -13.42 4.82 18.36
CA ASN A 7 -12.37 5.78 18.03
C ASN A 7 -11.26 5.08 17.25
N VAL A 8 -10.79 5.73 16.19
CA VAL A 8 -9.77 5.19 15.29
C VAL A 8 -8.71 6.25 15.03
N PHE A 9 -7.45 5.87 15.16
CA PHE A 9 -6.30 6.62 14.69
C PHE A 9 -5.62 5.80 13.60
N VAL A 10 -5.41 6.44 12.45
CA VAL A 10 -4.68 5.85 11.32
C VAL A 10 -3.32 6.50 11.22
N ASP A 11 -2.27 5.68 11.25
CA ASP A 11 -0.90 6.13 11.16
C ASP A 11 -0.56 6.67 9.75
N THR A 12 0.43 7.56 9.67
CA THR A 12 0.91 8.11 8.39
C THR A 12 1.42 7.00 7.47
N GLU A 13 2.06 5.97 8.02
CA GLU A 13 2.60 4.82 7.30
C GLU A 13 1.53 4.11 6.46
N PHE A 14 0.34 3.89 7.03
CA PHE A 14 -0.78 3.27 6.33
C PHE A 14 -1.15 4.03 5.05
N PHE A 15 -1.27 5.36 5.10
CA PHE A 15 -1.63 6.16 3.92
C PHE A 15 -0.58 6.07 2.81
N VAL A 16 0.70 5.97 3.19
CA VAL A 16 1.79 5.80 2.22
C VAL A 16 1.75 4.40 1.61
N LYS A 17 1.52 3.36 2.43
CA LYS A 17 1.37 1.97 1.97
C LYS A 17 0.17 1.80 1.04
N ALA A 18 -0.93 2.51 1.31
CA ALA A 18 -2.11 2.60 0.43
C ALA A 18 -1.87 3.46 -0.84
N GLY A 19 -0.62 3.81 -1.17
CA GLY A 19 -0.28 4.57 -2.37
C GLY A 19 -0.75 6.03 -2.37
N LEU A 20 -1.22 6.55 -1.22
CA LEU A 20 -1.91 7.84 -1.10
C LEU A 20 -3.16 7.91 -1.99
N ASP A 21 -3.77 6.76 -2.30
CA ASP A 21 -5.00 6.67 -3.08
C ASP A 21 -6.22 6.73 -2.16
N PHE A 22 -6.70 7.96 -1.93
CA PHE A 22 -7.90 8.23 -1.15
C PHE A 22 -9.21 7.85 -1.88
N SER A 23 -9.12 7.29 -3.09
CA SER A 23 -10.23 6.68 -3.83
C SER A 23 -10.17 5.14 -3.82
N SER A 24 -9.23 4.54 -3.09
CA SER A 24 -9.20 3.09 -2.88
C SER A 24 -10.42 2.64 -2.07
N LYS A 25 -10.92 1.43 -2.37
CA LYS A 25 -12.15 0.89 -1.74
C LYS A 25 -12.07 0.88 -0.22
N THR A 26 -10.92 0.51 0.35
CA THR A 26 -10.71 0.48 1.81
C THR A 26 -10.87 1.87 2.44
N LEU A 27 -10.30 2.91 1.83
CA LEU A 27 -10.41 4.28 2.33
C LEU A 27 -11.80 4.88 2.07
N GLU A 28 -12.45 4.53 0.96
CA GLU A 28 -13.84 4.93 0.70
C GLU A 28 -14.81 4.33 1.72
N SER A 29 -14.71 3.02 1.97
CA SER A 29 -15.52 2.36 2.99
C SER A 29 -15.28 2.95 4.39
N PHE A 30 -14.02 3.18 4.77
CA PHE A 30 -13.72 3.82 6.05
C PHE A 30 -14.28 5.25 6.16
N LYS A 31 -14.19 6.03 5.08
CA LYS A 31 -14.78 7.37 4.98
C LYS A 31 -16.30 7.31 5.18
N GLU A 32 -16.99 6.38 4.52
CA GLU A 32 -18.45 6.21 4.66
C GLU A 32 -18.84 5.84 6.10
N VAL A 33 -18.19 4.83 6.68
CA VAL A 33 -18.45 4.39 8.06
C VAL A 33 -18.20 5.52 9.08
N CYS A 34 -17.18 6.35 8.86
CA CYS A 34 -16.94 7.53 9.69
C CYS A 34 -17.94 8.67 9.43
N GLY A 35 -18.32 8.88 8.16
CA GLY A 35 -19.33 9.85 7.74
C GLY A 35 -20.69 9.61 8.39
N ASP A 36 -21.07 8.34 8.53
CA ASP A 36 -22.29 7.89 9.21
C ASP A 36 -22.22 7.96 10.74
N GLY A 37 -21.04 8.23 11.30
CA GLY A 37 -20.80 8.34 12.75
C GLY A 37 -20.69 6.99 13.46
N GLU A 38 -20.49 5.90 12.71
CA GLU A 38 -20.30 4.56 13.29
C GLU A 38 -18.86 4.37 13.80
N LEU A 39 -17.88 5.00 13.13
CA LEU A 39 -16.51 5.16 13.61
C LEU A 39 -16.16 6.66 13.77
N ASN A 40 -15.24 6.96 14.69
CA ASN A 40 -14.74 8.31 14.96
C ASN A 40 -13.26 8.38 14.61
N HIS A 41 -12.93 8.93 13.44
CA HIS A 41 -11.55 9.16 13.06
C HIS A 41 -10.95 10.33 13.87
N ILE A 42 -9.88 10.07 14.60
CA ILE A 42 -9.09 11.04 15.36
C ILE A 42 -7.67 11.01 14.82
N THR A 43 -7.18 12.14 14.33
CA THR A 43 -5.80 12.30 13.83
C THR A 43 -5.15 13.54 14.41
N SER A 44 -3.85 13.75 14.18
CA SER A 44 -3.12 14.92 14.67
C SER A 44 -2.78 15.90 13.55
N THR A 45 -2.57 17.16 13.92
CA THR A 45 -2.02 18.17 12.98
C THR A 45 -0.63 17.79 12.43
N ILE A 46 0.08 16.85 13.06
CA ILE A 46 1.36 16.33 12.58
C ILE A 46 1.11 15.38 11.42
N VAL A 47 0.30 14.33 11.61
CA VAL A 47 -0.06 13.35 10.58
C VAL A 47 -0.60 14.05 9.33
N VAL A 48 -1.53 15.00 9.49
CA VAL A 48 -2.07 15.79 8.37
C VAL A 48 -0.96 16.49 7.57
N ARG A 49 0.06 17.05 8.24
CA ARG A 49 1.17 17.71 7.55
C ARG A 49 2.12 16.72 6.88
N GLU A 50 2.34 15.56 7.49
CA GLU A 50 3.19 14.51 6.94
C GLU A 50 2.59 13.88 5.70
N VAL A 51 1.30 13.54 5.73
CA VAL A 51 0.56 13.04 4.57
C VAL A 51 0.60 14.07 3.44
N LYS A 52 0.31 15.35 3.70
CA LYS A 52 0.41 16.40 2.67
C LYS A 52 1.83 16.55 2.10
N ARG A 53 2.86 16.40 2.92
CA ARG A 53 4.25 16.39 2.45
C ARG A 53 4.50 15.18 1.55
N LYS A 54 4.04 13.99 1.95
CA LYS A 54 4.19 12.75 1.18
C LYS A 54 3.47 12.81 -0.17
N ILE A 55 2.28 13.41 -0.23
CA ILE A 55 1.58 13.71 -1.49
C ILE A 55 2.48 14.54 -2.43
N GLY A 56 3.08 15.62 -1.92
CA GLY A 56 3.99 16.46 -2.72
C GLY A 56 5.24 15.71 -3.19
N GLU A 57 5.85 14.90 -2.32
CA GLU A 57 7.02 14.06 -2.67
C GLU A 57 6.67 13.06 -3.81
N HIS A 58 5.59 12.28 -3.65
CA HIS A 58 5.14 11.29 -4.63
C HIS A 58 4.78 11.92 -5.99
N ILE A 59 4.08 13.06 -5.98
CA ILE A 59 3.75 13.78 -7.23
C ILE A 59 5.01 14.32 -7.91
N GLY A 60 5.96 14.83 -7.13
CA GLY A 60 7.26 15.27 -7.64
C GLY A 60 8.00 14.15 -8.35
N ASP A 61 8.05 12.97 -7.75
CA ASP A 61 8.71 11.78 -8.30
C ASP A 61 8.00 11.29 -9.58
N ALA A 62 6.66 11.22 -9.57
CA ALA A 62 5.88 10.87 -10.76
C ALA A 62 6.12 11.85 -11.93
N ILE A 63 6.10 13.17 -11.67
CA ILE A 63 6.37 14.19 -12.69
C ILE A 63 7.81 14.09 -13.21
N ASN A 64 8.78 13.78 -12.34
CA ASN A 64 10.17 13.56 -12.74
C ASN A 64 10.29 12.35 -13.68
N GLY A 65 9.58 11.26 -13.39
CA GLY A 65 9.47 10.08 -14.25
C GLY A 65 8.92 10.44 -15.64
N VAL A 66 7.78 11.14 -15.71
CA VAL A 66 7.21 11.58 -16.99
C VAL A 66 8.15 12.52 -17.75
N ASN A 67 8.83 13.43 -17.06
CA ASN A 67 9.80 14.32 -17.68
C ASN A 67 11.02 13.55 -18.20
N ALA A 68 11.45 12.47 -17.55
CA ALA A 68 12.50 11.59 -18.04
C ALA A 68 12.08 10.87 -19.32
N PHE A 69 10.86 10.31 -19.34
CA PHE A 69 10.25 9.72 -20.53
C PHE A 69 10.21 10.72 -21.70
N ARG A 70 9.68 11.93 -21.47
CA ARG A 70 9.61 13.02 -22.47
C ARG A 70 10.99 13.37 -23.06
N ARG A 71 12.05 13.34 -22.24
CA ARG A 71 13.42 13.59 -22.70
C ARG A 71 13.95 12.50 -23.65
N LYS A 72 13.60 11.24 -23.40
CA LYS A 72 13.98 10.09 -24.25
C LYS A 72 13.13 10.04 -25.53
N ALA A 73 11.84 10.38 -25.44
CA ALA A 73 10.87 10.31 -26.53
C ALA A 73 10.80 11.55 -27.46
N LYS A 74 11.85 12.38 -27.54
CA LYS A 74 11.84 13.66 -28.31
C LYS A 74 11.43 13.53 -29.78
N ILE A 75 11.67 12.37 -30.38
CA ILE A 75 11.28 12.10 -31.77
C ILE A 75 9.75 12.17 -31.95
N LEU A 76 8.98 11.89 -30.89
CA LEU A 76 7.52 11.90 -30.90
C LEU A 76 6.93 13.31 -30.72
N THR A 77 7.72 14.30 -30.30
CA THR A 77 7.23 15.65 -29.97
C THR A 77 6.63 16.40 -31.17
N ASN A 78 7.03 16.05 -32.40
CA ASN A 78 6.48 16.63 -33.63
C ASN A 78 5.35 15.80 -34.25
N SER A 79 4.85 14.78 -33.54
CA SER A 79 3.71 14.01 -34.03
C SER A 79 2.50 14.90 -34.23
N ASN A 80 1.74 14.66 -35.30
CA ASN A 80 0.46 15.31 -35.52
C ASN A 80 -0.69 14.63 -34.80
N ASP A 81 -0.44 13.47 -34.19
CA ASP A 81 -1.40 12.73 -33.38
C ASP A 81 -1.65 13.45 -32.04
N ASP A 82 -2.92 13.70 -31.73
CA ASP A 82 -3.32 14.47 -30.55
C ASP A 82 -3.03 13.73 -29.24
N VAL A 83 -3.07 12.39 -29.23
CA VAL A 83 -2.68 11.58 -28.05
C VAL A 83 -1.20 11.81 -27.76
N ILE A 84 -0.37 11.73 -28.79
CA ILE A 84 1.08 11.93 -28.65
C ILE A 84 1.39 13.38 -28.25
N LYS A 85 0.74 14.38 -28.86
CA LYS A 85 0.93 15.79 -28.48
C LYS A 85 0.62 16.04 -27.00
N ASN A 86 -0.48 15.47 -26.50
CA ASN A 86 -0.90 15.64 -25.11
C ASN A 86 0.12 15.07 -24.13
N LEU A 87 0.83 13.99 -24.49
CA LEU A 87 1.91 13.44 -23.66
C LEU A 87 3.07 14.41 -23.40
N PHE A 88 3.25 15.46 -24.20
CA PHE A 88 4.34 16.44 -24.03
C PHE A 88 3.88 17.78 -23.44
N VAL A 89 2.60 17.94 -23.08
CA VAL A 89 2.09 19.17 -22.45
C VAL A 89 2.68 19.31 -21.04
N PRO A 90 3.34 20.43 -20.71
CA PRO A 90 3.90 20.63 -19.37
C PRO A 90 2.83 20.49 -18.29
N PHE A 91 3.16 19.74 -17.23
CA PHE A 91 2.30 19.68 -16.06
C PHE A 91 2.52 20.92 -15.20
N ASP A 92 1.43 21.47 -14.65
CA ASP A 92 1.52 22.41 -13.55
C ASP A 92 1.57 21.61 -12.25
N GLN A 93 2.79 21.29 -11.81
CA GLN A 93 3.02 20.53 -10.58
C GLN A 93 2.27 21.11 -9.39
N LYS A 94 2.19 22.44 -9.27
CA LYS A 94 1.53 23.09 -8.13
C LYS A 94 0.03 22.86 -8.14
N GLU A 95 -0.59 22.91 -9.31
CA GLU A 95 -2.04 22.66 -9.41
C GLU A 95 -2.37 21.18 -9.19
N ILE A 96 -1.51 20.25 -9.65
CA ILE A 96 -1.69 18.81 -9.39
C ILE A 96 -1.53 18.51 -7.89
N GLU A 97 -0.46 19.01 -7.26
CA GLU A 97 -0.23 18.88 -5.82
C GLU A 97 -1.41 19.46 -5.02
N LYS A 98 -1.88 20.65 -5.41
CA LYS A 98 -3.03 21.29 -4.77
C LYS A 98 -4.31 20.45 -4.90
N HIS A 99 -4.56 19.85 -6.07
CA HIS A 99 -5.73 19.00 -6.26
C HIS A 99 -5.64 17.73 -5.40
N ALA A 100 -4.50 17.05 -5.38
CA ALA A 100 -4.32 15.86 -4.55
C ALA A 100 -4.41 16.17 -3.04
N ILE A 101 -3.87 17.30 -2.60
CA ILE A 101 -4.06 17.77 -1.22
C ILE A 101 -5.54 18.06 -0.93
N GLN A 102 -6.28 18.62 -1.89
CA GLN A 102 -7.72 18.84 -1.74
C GLN A 102 -8.49 17.54 -1.59
N VAL A 103 -8.15 16.50 -2.36
CA VAL A 103 -8.77 15.16 -2.21
C VAL A 103 -8.55 14.61 -0.80
N PHE A 104 -7.35 14.77 -0.24
CA PHE A 104 -7.09 14.38 1.15
C PHE A 104 -7.87 15.23 2.16
N ASP A 105 -7.96 16.54 1.94
CA ASP A 105 -8.75 17.43 2.80
C ASP A 105 -10.25 17.06 2.76
N ASP A 106 -10.79 16.78 1.58
CA ASP A 106 -12.18 16.33 1.38
C ASP A 106 -12.41 14.98 2.09
N PHE A 107 -11.47 14.03 2.00
CA PHE A 107 -11.53 12.78 2.75
C PHE A 107 -11.63 13.00 4.28
N LEU A 108 -10.85 13.93 4.83
CA LEU A 108 -10.89 14.22 6.27
C LEU A 108 -12.24 14.86 6.67
N ASP A 109 -12.75 15.78 5.84
CA ASP A 109 -14.02 16.48 6.06
C ASP A 109 -15.21 15.50 5.95
N ASP A 110 -15.27 14.68 4.90
CA ASP A 110 -16.32 13.68 4.67
C ASP A 110 -16.33 12.59 5.76
N SER A 111 -15.16 12.25 6.30
CA SER A 111 -15.02 11.31 7.43
C SER A 111 -15.34 11.95 8.80
N ASN A 112 -15.79 13.21 8.85
CA ASN A 112 -15.98 13.97 10.09
C ASN A 112 -14.76 13.92 11.04
N THR A 113 -13.55 13.97 10.48
CA THR A 113 -12.31 13.69 11.24
C THR A 113 -12.04 14.73 12.32
N THR A 114 -11.76 14.25 13.54
CA THR A 114 -11.27 15.12 14.63
C THR A 114 -9.76 15.31 14.52
N VAL A 115 -9.32 16.46 14.02
CA VAL A 115 -7.89 16.83 13.99
C VAL A 115 -7.47 17.50 15.29
N VAL A 116 -6.60 16.83 16.06
CA VAL A 116 -6.10 17.32 17.35
C VAL A 116 -4.78 18.05 17.21
N ASP A 117 -4.63 19.14 17.96
CA ASP A 117 -3.40 19.90 18.05
C ASP A 117 -2.55 19.46 19.26
N LEU A 118 -1.40 20.11 19.44
CA LEU A 118 -0.48 19.82 20.52
C LEU A 118 -0.81 20.57 21.82
N SER A 119 -1.95 21.27 21.91
CA SER A 119 -2.27 22.13 23.05
C SER A 119 -2.39 21.38 24.38
N LYS A 120 -2.71 20.09 24.32
CA LYS A 120 -2.86 19.18 25.47
C LYS A 120 -1.63 18.29 25.71
N VAL A 121 -0.57 18.44 24.92
CA VAL A 121 0.63 17.62 25.04
C VAL A 121 1.60 18.23 26.05
N ASP A 122 2.06 17.44 27.02
CA ASP A 122 3.13 17.84 27.93
C ASP A 122 4.49 17.57 27.29
N GLY A 123 5.20 18.65 26.94
CA GLY A 123 6.54 18.55 26.37
C GLY A 123 7.57 17.94 27.32
N ASN A 124 7.39 18.03 28.64
CA ASN A 124 8.30 17.38 29.59
C ASN A 124 8.16 15.86 29.52
N GLU A 125 6.94 15.35 29.36
CA GLU A 125 6.69 13.92 29.20
C GLU A 125 7.37 13.39 27.94
N ILE A 126 7.28 14.09 26.81
CA ILE A 126 7.98 13.72 25.57
C ILE A 126 9.50 13.63 25.79
N VAL A 127 10.07 14.58 26.53
CA VAL A 127 11.50 14.61 26.84
C VAL A 127 11.89 13.44 27.74
N GLU A 128 11.10 13.14 28.77
CA GLU A 128 11.28 11.98 29.64
C GLU A 128 11.21 10.68 28.84
N MET A 129 10.17 10.50 28.02
CA MET A 129 10.02 9.34 27.13
C MET A 129 11.25 9.14 26.25
N TYR A 130 11.81 10.21 25.68
CA TYR A 130 13.00 10.15 24.83
C TYR A 130 14.26 9.71 25.59
N PHE A 131 14.53 10.30 26.76
CA PHE A 131 15.75 9.99 27.52
C PHE A 131 15.67 8.63 28.22
N ASP A 132 14.47 8.22 28.64
CA ASP A 132 14.22 6.93 29.26
C ASP A 132 13.98 5.81 28.22
N GLN A 133 14.04 6.13 26.93
CA GLN A 133 13.85 5.19 25.81
C GLN A 133 12.51 4.45 25.87
N MET A 134 11.47 5.15 26.34
CA MET A 134 10.10 4.65 26.33
C MET A 134 9.54 4.71 24.91
N PRO A 135 8.62 3.80 24.53
CA PRO A 135 7.95 3.85 23.24
C PRO A 135 7.36 5.24 22.95
N PRO A 136 7.48 5.77 21.71
CA PRO A 136 8.07 5.14 20.52
C PRO A 136 9.62 5.23 20.41
N PHE A 137 10.35 5.71 21.41
CA PHE A 137 11.81 5.96 21.35
C PHE A 137 12.72 4.75 21.64
N GLN A 138 12.28 3.51 21.38
CA GLN A 138 13.03 2.30 21.75
C GLN A 138 14.34 2.13 20.94
N GLY A 139 15.33 1.40 21.45
CA GLY A 139 16.50 0.97 20.64
C GLY A 139 17.61 2.01 20.38
N GLY A 140 17.51 3.23 20.91
CA GLY A 140 18.58 4.24 20.91
C GLY A 140 18.79 4.97 19.58
N LYS A 141 18.98 6.30 19.63
CA LYS A 141 19.10 7.23 18.48
C LYS A 141 17.85 7.42 17.61
N LYS A 142 16.67 7.17 18.16
CA LYS A 142 15.35 7.39 17.54
C LYS A 142 14.89 8.86 17.56
N LYS A 143 15.68 9.76 16.96
CA LYS A 143 15.32 11.18 16.84
C LYS A 143 14.21 11.45 15.83
N ASN A 144 13.90 10.48 14.98
CA ASN A 144 12.88 10.62 13.95
C ASN A 144 11.47 10.32 14.49
N GLU A 145 11.35 9.74 15.70
CA GLU A 145 10.07 9.32 16.32
C GLU A 145 9.41 10.41 17.17
N PHE A 146 9.99 11.62 17.22
CA PHE A 146 9.35 12.74 17.92
C PHE A 146 7.95 13.06 17.37
N PRO A 147 7.75 13.15 16.03
CA PRO A 147 6.41 13.30 15.44
C PRO A 147 5.40 12.28 15.99
N ASP A 148 5.78 11.00 16.05
CA ASP A 148 4.90 9.92 16.52
C ASP A 148 4.60 10.05 18.00
N ALA A 149 5.61 10.34 18.83
CA ALA A 149 5.41 10.60 20.25
C ALA A 149 4.43 11.77 20.49
N PHE A 150 4.62 12.90 19.78
CA PHE A 150 3.70 14.03 19.88
C PHE A 150 2.30 13.68 19.40
N THR A 151 2.16 12.93 18.30
CA THR A 151 0.89 12.46 17.76
C THR A 151 0.15 11.58 18.77
N LEU A 152 0.80 10.55 19.30
CA LEU A 152 0.21 9.62 20.26
C LEU A 152 -0.22 10.33 21.54
N LEU A 153 0.58 11.27 22.05
CA LEU A 153 0.19 12.07 23.22
C LEU A 153 -0.97 13.03 22.93
N ALA A 154 -1.03 13.63 21.73
CA ALA A 154 -2.14 14.49 21.33
C ALA A 154 -3.45 13.70 21.24
N VAL A 155 -3.41 12.54 20.58
CA VAL A 155 -4.53 11.59 20.48
C VAL A 155 -4.96 11.14 21.88
N ARG A 156 -4.02 10.79 22.76
CA ARG A 156 -4.29 10.43 24.16
C ARG A 156 -5.02 11.53 24.92
N GLY A 157 -4.69 12.81 24.65
CA GLY A 157 -5.33 13.98 25.25
C GLY A 157 -6.73 14.30 24.71
N ALA A 158 -7.11 13.68 23.58
CA ALA A 158 -8.44 13.78 23.00
C ALA A 158 -9.44 12.84 23.69
N LEU A 159 -8.96 11.65 24.08
CA LEU A 159 -9.75 10.63 24.77
C LEU A 159 -10.22 11.11 26.16
N LYS A 160 -11.49 10.90 26.48
CA LYS A 160 -12.12 11.27 27.75
C LYS A 160 -12.34 10.05 28.64
N GLY A 161 -12.06 10.20 29.93
CA GLY A 161 -12.35 9.18 30.92
C GLY A 161 -11.64 7.85 30.63
N ARG A 162 -12.43 6.83 30.26
CA ARG A 162 -11.96 5.48 29.92
C ARG A 162 -12.14 5.15 28.43
N GLU A 163 -12.32 6.15 27.59
CA GLU A 163 -12.33 5.94 26.14
C GLU A 163 -11.02 5.29 25.69
N GLU A 164 -11.16 4.32 24.79
CA GLU A 164 -10.10 3.58 24.13
C GLU A 164 -10.07 3.99 22.65
N ILE A 165 -9.00 3.65 21.95
CA ILE A 165 -8.81 3.95 20.52
C ILE A 165 -8.11 2.81 19.80
N TYR A 166 -8.56 2.49 18.59
CA TYR A 166 -7.82 1.62 17.67
C TYR A 166 -6.70 2.40 17.01
N VAL A 167 -5.49 1.85 17.01
CA VAL A 167 -4.32 2.37 16.28
C VAL A 167 -4.07 1.45 15.10
N VAL A 168 -4.34 1.94 13.90
CA VAL A 168 -4.05 1.24 12.64
C VAL A 168 -2.60 1.55 12.27
N SER A 169 -1.71 0.58 12.48
CA SER A 169 -0.28 0.71 12.17
C SER A 169 0.42 -0.67 12.20
N GLU A 170 1.38 -0.85 11.28
CA GLU A 170 2.33 -1.96 11.29
C GLU A 170 3.70 -1.55 11.89
N ASP A 171 3.84 -0.29 12.30
CA ASP A 171 5.07 0.23 12.89
C ASP A 171 5.32 -0.37 14.28
N LYS A 172 6.51 -0.96 14.44
CA LYS A 172 6.88 -1.68 15.66
C LYS A 172 6.94 -0.78 16.89
N ASP A 173 7.31 0.49 16.75
CA ASP A 173 7.36 1.43 17.86
C ASP A 173 5.96 1.82 18.33
N LEU A 174 5.02 2.01 17.39
CA LEU A 174 3.61 2.28 17.69
C LEU A 174 2.92 1.06 18.31
N ILE A 175 3.16 -0.13 17.76
CA ILE A 175 2.68 -1.40 18.35
C ILE A 175 3.17 -1.49 19.80
N THR A 176 4.47 -1.27 20.04
CA THR A 176 5.02 -1.35 21.38
C THR A 176 4.48 -0.25 22.31
N PHE A 177 4.14 0.93 21.77
CA PHE A 177 3.45 1.95 22.55
C PHE A 177 2.06 1.47 22.99
N CYS A 178 1.28 0.84 22.11
CA CYS A 178 -0.04 0.30 22.42
C CYS A 178 0.02 -0.78 23.51
N GLU A 179 1.00 -1.69 23.44
CA GLU A 179 1.22 -2.73 24.47
C GLU A 179 1.43 -2.14 25.88
N ASN A 180 2.08 -0.98 25.96
CA ASN A 180 2.34 -0.28 27.22
C ASN A 180 1.19 0.67 27.65
N ASN A 181 0.21 0.91 26.78
CA ASN A 181 -0.90 1.83 27.02
C ASN A 181 -2.24 1.13 26.72
N PRO A 182 -2.88 0.50 27.73
CA PRO A 182 -4.09 -0.31 27.52
C PRO A 182 -5.29 0.38 26.87
N ARG A 183 -5.29 1.72 26.78
CA ARG A 183 -6.33 2.48 26.06
C ARG A 183 -6.11 2.52 24.54
N PHE A 184 -4.94 2.11 24.07
CA PHE A 184 -4.56 2.06 22.67
C PHE A 184 -4.56 0.59 22.26
N ILE A 185 -5.48 0.25 21.37
CA ILE A 185 -5.68 -1.11 20.89
C ILE A 185 -5.06 -1.17 19.51
N GLN A 186 -4.00 -1.94 19.37
CA GLN A 186 -3.34 -2.08 18.08
C GLN A 186 -4.18 -2.95 17.13
N ILE A 187 -4.18 -2.57 15.85
CA ILE A 187 -4.71 -3.37 14.74
C ILE A 187 -3.82 -3.16 13.52
N ASP A 188 -3.52 -4.24 12.81
CA ASP A 188 -2.48 -4.21 11.76
C ASP A 188 -2.89 -3.35 10.56
N SER A 189 -4.16 -3.41 10.15
CA SER A 189 -4.62 -2.72 8.94
C SER A 189 -6.02 -2.16 9.09
N LEU A 190 -6.35 -1.20 8.22
CA LEU A 190 -7.67 -0.61 8.15
C LEU A 190 -8.71 -1.64 7.68
N SER A 191 -8.33 -2.56 6.78
CA SER A 191 -9.21 -3.63 6.32
C SER A 191 -9.62 -4.56 7.46
N LYS A 192 -8.70 -4.93 8.36
CA LYS A 192 -9.03 -5.73 9.55
C LYS A 192 -9.95 -5.00 10.51
N LEU A 193 -9.83 -3.68 10.62
CA LEU A 193 -10.73 -2.88 11.44
C LEU A 193 -12.15 -2.86 10.85
N LEU A 194 -12.27 -2.70 9.54
CA LEU A 194 -13.55 -2.76 8.84
C LEU A 194 -14.16 -4.17 8.91
N ASP A 195 -13.36 -5.23 8.79
CA ASP A 195 -13.83 -6.61 9.00
C ASP A 195 -14.40 -6.81 10.41
N LEU A 196 -13.72 -6.26 11.43
CA LEU A 196 -14.20 -6.28 12.81
C LEU A 196 -15.51 -5.49 12.99
N TYR A 197 -15.65 -4.37 12.28
CA TYR A 197 -16.87 -3.57 12.26
C TYR A 197 -18.02 -4.33 11.58
N ASN A 198 -17.80 -4.89 10.39
CA ASN A 198 -18.78 -5.59 9.58
C ASN A 198 -19.22 -6.93 10.17
N ALA A 199 -18.41 -7.53 11.05
CA ALA A 199 -18.75 -8.76 11.76
C ALA A 199 -20.03 -8.68 12.64
N HIS A 200 -20.66 -7.50 12.77
CA HIS A 200 -21.98 -7.37 13.39
C HIS A 200 -23.11 -8.04 12.57
N ASP A 201 -22.94 -8.17 11.25
CA ASP A 201 -23.80 -8.98 10.40
C ASP A 201 -23.27 -10.43 10.37
N GLU A 202 -23.51 -11.16 11.46
CA GLU A 202 -22.92 -12.48 11.70
C GLU A 202 -23.28 -13.49 10.60
N ASP A 203 -24.53 -13.48 10.12
CA ASP A 203 -25.01 -14.45 9.13
C ASP A 203 -24.36 -14.20 7.76
N ARG A 204 -24.34 -12.95 7.29
CA ARG A 204 -23.69 -12.59 6.02
C ARG A 204 -22.18 -12.76 6.06
N SER A 205 -21.55 -12.19 7.08
CA SER A 205 -20.09 -12.24 7.22
C SER A 205 -19.59 -13.67 7.29
N LYS A 206 -20.32 -14.55 7.99
CA LYS A 206 -19.99 -15.96 8.06
C LYS A 206 -20.19 -16.66 6.73
N PHE A 207 -21.33 -16.48 6.06
CA PHE A 207 -21.57 -17.07 4.76
C PHE A 207 -20.47 -16.71 3.75
N ILE A 208 -20.10 -15.43 3.69
CA ILE A 208 -19.05 -14.96 2.78
C ILE A 208 -17.69 -15.59 3.14
N LYS A 209 -17.32 -15.65 4.42
CA LYS A 209 -16.06 -16.27 4.83
C LYS A 209 -16.03 -17.77 4.54
N ASP A 210 -17.12 -18.48 4.81
CA ASP A 210 -17.25 -19.90 4.49
C ASP A 210 -17.14 -20.12 2.96
N TYR A 211 -17.75 -19.25 2.14
CA TYR A 211 -17.65 -19.31 0.68
C TYR A 211 -16.22 -19.08 0.16
N ILE A 212 -15.50 -18.10 0.70
CA ILE A 212 -14.10 -17.86 0.32
C ILE A 212 -13.20 -19.04 0.71
N GLU A 213 -13.42 -19.65 1.88
CA GLU A 213 -12.68 -20.84 2.31
C GLU A 213 -12.98 -22.05 1.41
N GLU A 214 -14.24 -22.25 1.00
CA GLU A 214 -14.61 -23.34 0.07
C GLU A 214 -14.03 -23.16 -1.33
N HIS A 215 -13.86 -21.92 -1.80
CA HIS A 215 -13.35 -21.56 -3.12
C HIS A 215 -11.88 -21.08 -3.12
N GLU A 216 -11.15 -21.28 -2.03
CA GLU A 216 -9.80 -20.73 -1.85
C GLU A 216 -8.84 -21.11 -2.98
N GLU A 217 -8.86 -22.38 -3.42
CA GLU A 217 -8.01 -22.86 -4.51
C GLU A 217 -8.36 -22.25 -5.88
N GLU A 218 -9.64 -21.98 -6.13
CA GLU A 218 -10.10 -21.33 -7.38
C GLU A 218 -9.66 -19.86 -7.39
N ILE A 219 -9.75 -19.19 -6.24
CA ILE A 219 -9.27 -17.82 -6.04
C ILE A 219 -7.75 -17.75 -6.25
N LYS A 220 -6.98 -18.65 -5.63
CA LYS A 220 -5.51 -18.73 -5.81
C LYS A 220 -5.13 -18.94 -7.27
N GLN A 221 -5.85 -19.78 -8.01
CA GLN A 221 -5.62 -19.99 -9.44
C GLN A 221 -5.90 -18.74 -10.27
N THR A 222 -6.96 -18.01 -9.93
CA THR A 222 -7.30 -16.76 -10.62
C THR A 222 -6.27 -15.67 -10.35
N ILE A 223 -5.86 -15.48 -9.09
CA ILE A 223 -4.78 -14.56 -8.70
C ILE A 223 -3.49 -14.90 -9.46
N LYS A 224 -3.12 -16.18 -9.50
CA LYS A 224 -1.97 -16.65 -10.26
C LYS A 224 -2.04 -16.25 -11.73
N SER A 225 -3.17 -16.50 -12.40
CA SER A 225 -3.34 -16.15 -13.82
C SER A 225 -3.21 -14.63 -14.03
N LEU A 226 -3.87 -13.82 -13.19
CA LEU A 226 -3.83 -12.36 -13.30
C LEU A 226 -2.42 -11.82 -13.16
N ILE A 227 -1.62 -12.37 -12.24
CA ILE A 227 -0.24 -11.96 -12.03
C ILE A 227 0.64 -12.42 -13.21
N GLU A 228 0.51 -13.67 -13.68
CA GLU A 228 1.28 -14.18 -14.83
C GLU A 228 0.94 -13.47 -16.15
N ASP A 229 -0.28 -12.95 -16.30
CA ASP A 229 -0.71 -12.18 -17.46
C ASP A 229 -0.21 -10.72 -17.44
N ALA A 230 0.37 -10.26 -16.32
CA ALA A 230 0.93 -8.91 -16.21
C ALA A 230 2.26 -8.78 -16.96
N ASP A 231 2.53 -7.59 -17.49
CA ASP A 231 3.84 -7.30 -18.11
C ASP A 231 4.95 -7.41 -17.06
N ALA A 232 6.07 -8.05 -17.41
CA ALA A 232 7.23 -8.21 -16.56
C ALA A 232 8.48 -7.65 -17.24
N TYR A 233 9.34 -6.95 -16.51
CA TYR A 233 10.58 -6.38 -17.06
C TYR A 233 11.73 -6.38 -16.07
N ASN A 234 12.95 -6.39 -16.61
CA ASN A 234 14.17 -6.29 -15.82
C ASN A 234 14.61 -4.82 -15.75
N SER A 235 14.85 -4.35 -14.54
CA SER A 235 15.31 -3.01 -14.19
C SER A 235 16.53 -3.16 -13.27
N SER A 236 17.61 -3.63 -13.87
CA SER A 236 18.89 -3.93 -13.22
C SER A 236 20.02 -3.11 -13.84
N THR A 237 21.25 -3.28 -13.33
CA THR A 237 22.44 -2.71 -13.97
C THR A 237 22.92 -3.52 -15.17
N TRP A 238 22.35 -4.71 -15.42
CA TRP A 238 22.64 -5.54 -16.56
C TRP A 238 21.98 -4.97 -17.83
N GLU A 239 22.72 -4.11 -18.53
CA GLU A 239 22.26 -3.40 -19.72
C GLU A 239 21.84 -4.38 -20.84
N ASP A 240 20.69 -4.10 -21.45
CA ASP A 240 20.02 -4.89 -22.50
C ASP A 240 19.53 -6.29 -22.06
N ALA A 241 19.46 -6.57 -20.75
CA ALA A 241 18.85 -7.80 -20.24
C ALA A 241 17.32 -7.69 -20.14
N GLU A 242 16.60 -8.71 -20.63
CA GLU A 242 15.14 -8.75 -20.68
C GLU A 242 14.60 -10.01 -19.98
N VAL A 243 13.35 -9.94 -19.51
CA VAL A 243 12.65 -11.10 -18.93
C VAL A 243 12.20 -12.02 -20.07
N ASP A 244 12.65 -13.28 -20.07
CA ASP A 244 12.20 -14.29 -21.03
C ASP A 244 10.94 -15.00 -20.55
N GLU A 245 10.92 -15.38 -19.27
CA GLU A 245 9.88 -16.19 -18.66
C GLU A 245 9.66 -15.74 -17.23
N PHE A 246 8.40 -15.54 -16.86
CA PHE A 246 7.96 -15.26 -15.51
C PHE A 246 6.82 -16.22 -15.17
N SER A 247 6.89 -16.84 -14.00
CA SER A 247 5.87 -17.78 -13.54
C SER A 247 5.71 -17.76 -12.02
N ILE A 248 4.50 -18.04 -11.57
CA ILE A 248 4.18 -18.19 -10.16
C ILE A 248 4.29 -19.66 -9.77
N LEU A 249 5.21 -19.93 -8.84
CA LEU A 249 5.44 -21.26 -8.27
C LEU A 249 4.34 -21.64 -7.28
N GLY A 250 3.78 -20.67 -6.56
CA GLY A 250 2.69 -20.89 -5.62
C GLY A 250 2.19 -19.61 -4.98
N VAL A 251 0.91 -19.63 -4.61
CA VAL A 251 0.22 -18.55 -3.88
C VAL A 251 0.05 -19.02 -2.44
N ALA A 252 0.52 -18.23 -1.47
CA ALA A 252 0.39 -18.56 -0.06
C ALA A 252 -1.07 -18.44 0.40
N ASP A 253 -1.36 -19.00 1.59
CA ASP A 253 -2.64 -18.81 2.25
C ASP A 253 -2.82 -17.32 2.62
N PHE A 254 -4.06 -16.85 2.57
CA PHE A 254 -4.41 -15.45 2.80
C PHE A 254 -5.56 -15.30 3.81
N ASP A 255 -5.64 -14.14 4.44
CA ASP A 255 -6.67 -13.82 5.45
C ASP A 255 -7.62 -12.75 4.91
N PRO A 256 -8.84 -13.11 4.46
CA PRO A 256 -9.78 -12.17 3.87
C PRO A 256 -10.41 -11.24 4.91
N SER A 257 -10.37 -9.93 4.64
CA SER A 257 -11.03 -8.90 5.44
C SER A 257 -12.20 -8.30 4.68
N ILE A 258 -13.41 -8.39 5.25
CA ILE A 258 -14.61 -7.78 4.66
C ILE A 258 -14.57 -6.27 4.96
N ILE A 259 -14.29 -5.46 3.94
CA ILE A 259 -14.24 -4.00 4.10
C ILE A 259 -15.62 -3.37 3.99
N HIS A 260 -16.49 -3.91 3.14
CA HIS A 260 -17.85 -3.41 2.94
C HIS A 260 -18.82 -4.57 2.74
N ILE A 261 -20.01 -4.45 3.31
CA ILE A 261 -21.08 -5.44 3.16
C ILE A 261 -22.43 -4.75 3.18
N ASP A 262 -23.27 -5.06 2.20
CA ASP A 262 -24.64 -4.55 2.12
C ASP A 262 -25.64 -5.67 1.77
N ASP A 263 -26.82 -5.33 1.23
CA ASP A 263 -27.86 -6.31 0.94
C ASP A 263 -27.61 -7.11 -0.35
N GLU A 264 -26.79 -6.60 -1.27
CA GLU A 264 -26.61 -7.15 -2.63
C GLU A 264 -25.14 -7.45 -2.96
N SER A 265 -24.20 -6.88 -2.21
CA SER A 265 -22.77 -6.98 -2.49
C SER A 265 -21.90 -7.05 -1.24
N CYS A 266 -20.66 -7.50 -1.44
CA CYS A 266 -19.61 -7.52 -0.44
C CYS A 266 -18.27 -7.23 -1.11
N GLN A 267 -17.46 -6.40 -0.48
CA GLN A 267 -16.09 -6.11 -0.90
C GLN A 267 -15.12 -6.66 0.12
N ILE A 268 -14.14 -7.41 -0.36
CA ILE A 268 -13.16 -8.11 0.45
C ILE A 268 -11.78 -7.69 -0.01
N VAL A 269 -10.87 -7.52 0.96
CA VAL A 269 -9.46 -7.23 0.70
C VAL A 269 -8.60 -8.25 1.44
N CYS A 270 -7.59 -8.80 0.76
CA CYS A 270 -6.55 -9.62 1.37
C CYS A 270 -5.17 -9.29 0.80
N ASP A 271 -4.15 -9.41 1.64
CA ASP A 271 -2.76 -9.39 1.19
C ASP A 271 -2.29 -10.82 0.95
N VAL A 272 -1.64 -11.04 -0.19
CA VAL A 272 -1.28 -12.37 -0.69
C VAL A 272 0.20 -12.40 -1.04
N GLU A 273 0.95 -13.30 -0.40
CA GLU A 273 2.35 -13.58 -0.76
C GLU A 273 2.38 -14.61 -1.90
N VAL A 274 3.10 -14.30 -2.98
CA VAL A 274 3.33 -15.23 -4.09
C VAL A 274 4.80 -15.55 -4.22
N ASN A 275 5.11 -16.83 -4.44
CA ASN A 275 6.45 -17.29 -4.76
C ASN A 275 6.58 -17.36 -6.28
N TYR A 276 7.60 -16.73 -6.84
CA TYR A 276 7.80 -16.66 -8.28
C TYR A 276 9.13 -17.27 -8.71
N ARG A 277 9.23 -17.53 -10.02
CA ARG A 277 10.47 -17.76 -10.75
C ARG A 277 10.51 -16.85 -11.96
N VAL A 278 11.62 -16.15 -12.14
CA VAL A 278 11.88 -15.30 -13.30
C VAL A 278 13.16 -15.75 -13.99
N SER A 279 13.14 -15.79 -15.31
CA SER A 279 14.30 -16.01 -16.19
C SER A 279 14.59 -14.73 -16.93
N VAL A 280 15.83 -14.25 -16.82
CA VAL A 280 16.29 -13.04 -17.48
C VAL A 280 17.50 -13.40 -18.34
N THR A 281 17.44 -13.05 -19.62
CA THR A 281 18.55 -13.23 -20.56
C THR A 281 19.07 -11.87 -20.99
N GLY A 282 20.39 -11.76 -21.01
CA GLY A 282 21.07 -10.57 -21.48
C GLY A 282 22.46 -10.90 -22.00
N PRO A 283 23.20 -9.87 -22.44
CA PRO A 283 24.55 -10.06 -22.97
C PRO A 283 25.51 -10.63 -21.92
N ASP A 284 26.35 -11.60 -22.31
CA ASP A 284 27.39 -12.15 -21.42
C ASP A 284 28.62 -11.22 -21.35
N TYR A 285 28.54 -10.20 -20.49
CA TYR A 285 29.64 -9.26 -20.24
C TYR A 285 30.77 -9.92 -19.44
N ALA A 286 30.49 -10.93 -18.61
CA ALA A 286 31.50 -11.67 -17.85
C ALA A 286 32.53 -12.35 -18.76
N ASN A 287 32.11 -12.86 -19.92
CA ASN A 287 32.99 -13.39 -20.97
C ASN A 287 33.24 -12.41 -22.13
N GLY A 288 32.75 -11.18 -21.99
CA GLY A 288 32.90 -10.10 -22.96
C GLY A 288 34.35 -9.68 -23.16
N ARG A 289 34.64 -9.12 -24.35
CA ARG A 289 35.97 -8.57 -24.68
C ARG A 289 35.93 -7.05 -24.66
N TYR A 290 36.70 -6.47 -23.75
CA TYR A 290 36.88 -5.03 -23.69
C TYR A 290 37.75 -4.51 -24.85
N ASP A 291 37.20 -3.60 -25.66
CA ASP A 291 37.91 -2.86 -26.69
C ASP A 291 38.31 -1.47 -26.18
N ARG A 292 39.60 -1.16 -26.24
CA ARG A 292 40.16 0.12 -25.75
C ARG A 292 40.00 1.28 -26.72
N GLU A 293 39.81 1.00 -28.01
CA GLU A 293 39.62 2.05 -29.02
C GLU A 293 38.20 2.62 -28.94
N ASP A 294 37.22 1.75 -28.69
CA ASP A 294 35.81 2.11 -28.61
C ASP A 294 35.29 2.34 -27.18
N ASP A 295 36.05 1.93 -26.15
CA ASP A 295 35.71 2.02 -24.72
C ASP A 295 34.41 1.28 -24.35
N VAL A 296 34.18 0.12 -25.00
CA VAL A 296 32.98 -0.72 -24.83
C VAL A 296 33.38 -2.19 -24.70
N ILE A 297 32.58 -2.97 -23.98
CA ILE A 297 32.70 -4.44 -23.92
C ILE A 297 31.84 -5.05 -25.04
N TYR A 298 32.47 -5.80 -25.94
CA TYR A 298 31.76 -6.60 -26.94
C TYR A 298 31.44 -7.98 -26.39
N THR A 299 30.16 -8.32 -26.41
CA THR A 299 29.64 -9.67 -26.13
C THR A 299 29.34 -10.38 -27.45
N PHE A 300 29.42 -11.72 -27.46
CA PHE A 300 29.18 -12.55 -28.64
C PHE A 300 28.12 -13.62 -28.41
N GLU A 301 27.72 -13.80 -27.16
CA GLU A 301 26.72 -14.76 -26.69
C GLU A 301 25.91 -14.07 -25.59
N ASP A 302 24.72 -14.61 -25.35
CA ASP A 302 23.86 -14.21 -24.25
C ASP A 302 23.97 -15.23 -23.12
N THR A 303 23.72 -14.81 -21.89
CA THR A 303 23.63 -15.68 -20.72
C THR A 303 22.27 -15.48 -20.04
N THR A 304 21.81 -16.50 -19.33
CA THR A 304 20.49 -16.50 -18.68
C THR A 304 20.67 -16.69 -17.19
N GLN A 305 20.01 -15.84 -16.41
CA GLN A 305 19.93 -15.91 -14.96
C GLN A 305 18.51 -16.25 -14.53
N ILE A 306 18.39 -17.16 -13.57
CA ILE A 306 17.10 -17.59 -13.02
C ILE A 306 17.09 -17.24 -11.53
N GLU A 307 16.09 -16.49 -11.12
CA GLU A 307 15.88 -16.13 -9.72
C GLU A 307 14.50 -16.59 -9.24
N ASP A 308 14.48 -17.11 -8.01
CA ASP A 308 13.26 -17.40 -7.27
C ASP A 308 13.12 -16.35 -6.17
N GLY A 309 11.91 -15.87 -5.95
CA GLY A 309 11.66 -14.83 -4.96
C GLY A 309 10.23 -14.81 -4.47
N LYS A 310 9.91 -13.76 -3.72
CA LYS A 310 8.59 -13.52 -3.15
C LYS A 310 8.13 -12.10 -3.49
N LEU A 311 6.86 -11.97 -3.83
CA LEU A 311 6.17 -10.69 -3.99
C LEU A 311 4.92 -10.72 -3.11
N GLU A 312 4.53 -9.56 -2.63
CA GLU A 312 3.27 -9.37 -1.91
C GLU A 312 2.35 -8.50 -2.76
N PHE A 313 1.10 -8.91 -2.88
CA PHE A 313 0.07 -8.19 -3.60
C PHE A 313 -1.17 -8.02 -2.74
N THR A 314 -1.81 -6.86 -2.82
CA THR A 314 -3.16 -6.67 -2.28
C THR A 314 -4.17 -7.08 -3.34
N VAL A 315 -5.09 -7.95 -2.97
CA VAL A 315 -6.16 -8.49 -3.82
C VAL A 315 -7.49 -7.95 -3.32
N GLU A 316 -8.30 -7.45 -4.25
CA GLU A 316 -9.69 -7.06 -4.00
C GLU A 316 -10.63 -8.08 -4.64
N ILE A 317 -11.59 -8.56 -3.87
CA ILE A 317 -12.63 -9.48 -4.32
C ILE A 317 -13.98 -8.81 -4.13
N ASP A 318 -14.69 -8.57 -5.22
CA ASP A 318 -16.06 -8.08 -5.21
C ASP A 318 -17.02 -9.24 -5.43
N LEU A 319 -17.92 -9.46 -4.48
CA LEU A 319 -18.97 -10.47 -4.55
C LEU A 319 -20.32 -9.78 -4.71
N SER A 320 -21.14 -10.29 -5.63
CA SER A 320 -22.57 -9.98 -5.68
C SER A 320 -23.39 -11.20 -5.31
N TYR A 321 -24.46 -11.00 -4.55
CA TYR A 321 -25.31 -12.09 -4.09
C TYR A 321 -26.77 -11.70 -3.96
N GLU A 322 -27.63 -12.71 -4.02
CA GLU A 322 -29.06 -12.58 -3.72
C GLU A 322 -29.38 -13.34 -2.44
N VAL A 323 -30.32 -12.81 -1.67
CA VAL A 323 -30.86 -13.45 -0.46
C VAL A 323 -32.31 -13.81 -0.72
N ASP A 324 -32.62 -15.11 -0.84
CA ASP A 324 -34.00 -15.61 -0.99
C ASP A 324 -34.34 -16.57 0.16
N ASP A 325 -35.43 -16.30 0.87
CA ASP A 325 -35.87 -17.01 2.09
C ASP A 325 -34.77 -17.21 3.16
N GLY A 326 -33.77 -16.33 3.21
CA GLY A 326 -32.62 -16.41 4.13
C GLY A 326 -31.47 -17.31 3.64
N GLU A 327 -31.55 -17.86 2.42
CA GLU A 327 -30.45 -18.53 1.75
C GLU A 327 -29.70 -17.53 0.86
N PHE A 328 -28.38 -17.48 1.03
CA PHE A 328 -27.50 -16.64 0.23
C PHE A 328 -27.04 -17.39 -1.02
N THR A 329 -27.10 -16.74 -2.18
CA THR A 329 -26.59 -17.27 -3.45
C THR A 329 -25.66 -16.26 -4.10
N ILE A 330 -24.38 -16.61 -4.26
CA ILE A 330 -23.41 -15.80 -5.00
C ILE A 330 -23.79 -15.81 -6.49
N GLN A 331 -23.91 -14.62 -7.08
CA GLN A 331 -24.23 -14.42 -8.49
C GLN A 331 -22.97 -14.21 -9.33
N ASP A 332 -22.03 -13.43 -8.80
CA ASP A 332 -20.79 -13.07 -9.49
C ASP A 332 -19.65 -12.84 -8.49
N MET A 333 -18.43 -13.12 -8.93
CA MET A 333 -17.19 -12.88 -8.21
C MET A 333 -16.19 -12.23 -9.17
N ASP A 334 -15.79 -11.00 -8.88
CA ASP A 334 -14.71 -10.31 -9.58
C ASP A 334 -13.48 -10.27 -8.68
N ILE A 335 -12.32 -10.64 -9.23
CA ILE A 335 -11.04 -10.64 -8.52
C ILE A 335 -10.10 -9.70 -9.26
N SER A 336 -9.54 -8.74 -8.53
CA SER A 336 -8.53 -7.81 -9.05
C SER A 336 -7.30 -7.78 -8.16
N VAL A 337 -6.12 -7.67 -8.77
CA VAL A 337 -4.84 -7.58 -8.07
C VAL A 337 -4.32 -6.16 -8.23
N GLN A 338 -4.12 -5.46 -7.13
CA GLN A 338 -3.67 -4.07 -7.13
C GLN A 338 -2.23 -3.96 -7.65
N GLY A 339 -1.95 -2.83 -8.33
CA GLY A 339 -0.60 -2.49 -8.79
C GLY A 339 -0.12 -3.15 -10.09
N LEU A 340 -0.85 -4.12 -10.66
CA LEU A 340 -0.41 -4.81 -11.88
C LEU A 340 -0.32 -3.93 -13.15
N SER A 341 -1.05 -2.81 -13.18
CA SER A 341 -1.07 -1.91 -14.36
C SER A 341 0.28 -1.28 -14.71
N GLY A 342 1.22 -1.21 -13.76
CA GLY A 342 2.59 -0.72 -13.97
C GLY A 342 3.58 -1.78 -14.50
N GLY A 343 3.13 -3.03 -14.61
CA GLY A 343 4.00 -4.19 -14.79
C GLY A 343 4.79 -4.55 -13.53
N ILE A 344 5.38 -5.74 -13.53
CA ILE A 344 6.19 -6.30 -12.44
C ILE A 344 7.67 -6.06 -12.76
N GLU A 345 8.32 -5.30 -11.90
CA GLU A 345 9.74 -4.95 -12.01
C GLU A 345 10.60 -5.99 -11.27
N PHE A 346 11.57 -6.57 -11.97
CA PHE A 346 12.62 -7.42 -11.40
C PHE A 346 13.98 -6.71 -11.49
N SER A 347 14.91 -7.02 -10.60
CA SER A 347 16.29 -6.47 -10.62
C SER A 347 17.30 -7.61 -10.65
N VAL A 348 17.26 -8.42 -11.72
CA VAL A 348 18.15 -9.57 -11.91
C VAL A 348 19.44 -9.11 -12.57
N GLU A 349 20.56 -9.35 -11.90
CA GLU A 349 21.91 -9.01 -12.38
C GLU A 349 22.59 -10.21 -13.05
N GLU A 350 23.47 -9.94 -14.01
CA GLU A 350 24.32 -10.96 -14.64
C GLU A 350 25.15 -11.72 -13.59
N THR A 351 25.71 -10.96 -12.63
CA THR A 351 26.49 -11.50 -11.51
C THR A 351 25.93 -10.99 -10.19
N PRO A 352 25.29 -11.86 -9.37
CA PRO A 352 24.63 -11.44 -8.12
C PRO A 352 25.56 -10.90 -7.02
N TYR A 353 26.88 -10.91 -7.26
CA TYR A 353 27.88 -10.41 -6.32
C TYR A 353 28.90 -9.58 -7.10
N GLU A 354 28.89 -8.26 -6.89
CA GLU A 354 30.00 -7.39 -7.28
C GLU A 354 31.27 -7.86 -6.55
N ASP A 355 32.12 -8.69 -7.18
CA ASP A 355 33.53 -8.77 -6.80
C ASP A 355 34.21 -7.50 -7.35
N TYR A 356 34.05 -6.38 -6.62
CA TYR A 356 34.86 -5.18 -6.86
C TYR A 356 36.33 -5.56 -6.73
N ARG A 357 36.99 -5.82 -7.86
CA ARG A 357 38.45 -5.96 -7.95
C ARG A 357 39.08 -4.82 -8.71
#